data_AF-A0A702F8S2-F1
#
_entry.id   AF-A0A702F8S2-F1
#
_cell.length_a   1.000
_cell.length_b   1.000
_cell.length_c   1.000
_cell.angle_alpha   90.00
_cell.angle_beta   90.00
_cell.angle_gamma   90.00
#
_symmetry.space_group_name_H-M   'P 1'
#
loop_
_entity.id
_entity.type
_entity.pdbx_description
1 polymer ?
#
loop_
_entity_poly.entity_id
_entity_poly.type
_entity_poly.pdbx_seq_one_letter_code
_entity_poly.pdbx_strand_id
1 'polypeptide(L)'
;MASVNAETASRISIVSSNTPLKPCPFCGALEVHLIEVKHFSDGEGSYYVACSRCNANQFPDSKDRAIHDWNQREKPDTDTEQAGAA
;
A
#
# COMPACT_ATOMS: atom_id res chain seq x y z
N MET A 1 35.42 20.10 -8.84
CA MET A 1 34.94 19.40 -7.63
C MET A 1 33.45 19.62 -7.58
N ALA A 2 32.64 18.61 -7.92
CA ALA A 2 31.19 18.73 -7.81
C ALA A 2 30.82 18.60 -6.33
N SER A 3 30.41 19.70 -5.72
CA SER A 3 29.86 19.72 -4.37
C SER A 3 28.66 18.79 -4.34
N VAL A 4 28.79 17.66 -3.64
CA VAL A 4 27.63 16.83 -3.31
C VAL A 4 26.85 17.57 -2.23
N ASN A 5 25.77 18.21 -2.65
CA ASN A 5 24.93 19.00 -1.75
C ASN A 5 24.35 18.08 -0.67
N ALA A 6 24.43 18.54 0.57
CA ALA A 6 24.14 17.81 1.79
C ALA A 6 22.63 17.58 2.05
N GLU A 7 21.92 17.02 1.08
CA GLU A 7 20.50 16.67 1.21
C GLU A 7 20.27 15.21 0.83
N THR A 8 20.86 14.31 1.62
CA THR A 8 20.27 12.96 1.76
C THR A 8 19.05 13.07 2.67
N ALA A 9 18.10 13.94 2.31
CA ALA A 9 16.79 13.95 2.94
C ALA A 9 16.15 12.60 2.65
N SER A 10 15.65 11.92 3.69
CA SER A 10 14.98 10.63 3.53
C SER A 10 13.95 10.73 2.39
N ARG A 11 14.15 9.94 1.33
CA ARG A 11 13.26 9.89 0.16
C ARG A 11 11.98 9.11 0.43
N ILE A 12 11.88 8.52 1.61
CA ILE A 12 10.78 7.66 2.04
C ILE A 12 10.10 8.35 3.22
N SER A 13 8.78 8.54 3.11
CA SER A 13 7.96 9.22 4.10
C SER A 13 6.64 8.49 4.31
N ILE A 14 6.17 8.41 5.55
CA ILE A 14 4.78 8.01 5.84
C ILE A 14 3.89 9.21 5.55
N VAL A 15 2.83 8.99 4.79
CA VAL A 15 1.88 10.03 4.36
C VAL A 15 0.45 9.63 4.68
N SER A 16 -0.42 10.63 4.80
CA SER A 16 -1.85 10.41 5.07
C SER A 16 -2.69 10.43 3.79
N SER A 17 -3.84 9.77 3.83
CA SER A 17 -4.88 9.78 2.81
C SER A 17 -6.26 10.05 3.42
N ASN A 18 -7.20 10.57 2.61
CA ASN A 18 -8.58 10.77 3.06
C ASN A 18 -9.36 9.44 3.14
N THR A 19 -8.93 8.45 2.36
CA THR A 19 -9.45 7.08 2.44
C THR A 19 -8.68 6.30 3.50
N PRO A 20 -9.36 5.71 4.51
CA PRO A 20 -8.70 4.92 5.54
C PRO A 20 -8.18 3.58 4.97
N LEU A 21 -7.04 3.14 5.47
CA LEU A 21 -6.47 1.83 5.15
C LEU A 21 -7.13 0.75 6.01
N LYS A 22 -7.46 -0.39 5.39
CA LYS A 22 -7.96 -1.56 6.09
C LYS A 22 -6.81 -2.25 6.85
N PRO A 23 -7.13 -3.02 7.92
CA PRO A 23 -6.14 -3.81 8.64
C PRO A 23 -5.42 -4.80 7.71
N CYS A 24 -4.18 -5.13 8.08
CA CYS A 24 -3.35 -6.07 7.34
C CYS A 24 -4.10 -7.40 7.11
N PRO A 25 -4.26 -7.85 5.84
CA PRO A 25 -4.99 -9.09 5.55
C PRO A 25 -4.27 -10.36 6.02
N PHE A 26 -2.97 -10.29 6.30
CA PHE A 26 -2.16 -11.46 6.65
C PHE A 26 -2.03 -11.67 8.17
N CYS A 27 -1.95 -10.60 8.96
CA CYS A 27 -1.71 -10.69 10.40
C CYS A 27 -2.73 -9.92 11.27
N GLY A 28 -3.69 -9.23 10.65
CA GLY A 28 -4.75 -8.49 11.34
C GLY A 28 -4.31 -7.19 12.02
N ALA A 29 -3.05 -6.75 11.88
CA ALA A 29 -2.58 -5.51 12.50
C ALA A 29 -3.31 -4.28 11.94
N LEU A 30 -3.69 -3.36 12.83
CA LEU A 30 -4.24 -2.05 12.48
C LEU A 30 -3.15 -1.05 12.06
N GLU A 31 -1.91 -1.29 12.50
CA GLU A 31 -0.77 -0.46 12.14
C GLU A 31 -0.30 -0.77 10.72
N VAL A 32 -0.87 -0.01 9.79
CA VAL A 32 -0.57 -0.03 8.36
C VAL A 32 -0.32 1.41 7.91
N HIS A 33 0.68 1.61 7.04
CA HIS A 33 1.11 2.94 6.61
C HIS A 33 1.11 3.04 5.11
N LEU A 34 0.62 4.17 4.60
CA LEU A 34 0.86 4.61 3.23
C LEU A 34 2.23 5.29 3.19
N ILE A 35 3.09 4.82 2.30
CA ILE A 35 4.49 5.24 2.19
C ILE A 35 4.69 5.88 0.82
N GLU A 36 5.19 7.11 0.79
CA GLU A 36 5.66 7.82 -0.41
C GLU A 36 7.16 7.58 -0.59
N VAL A 37 7.57 7.29 -1.82
CA VAL A 37 8.97 7.18 -2.27
C VAL A 37 9.22 8.21 -3.36
N LYS A 38 10.04 9.22 -3.07
CA LYS A 38 10.38 10.28 -4.03
C LYS A 38 11.48 9.85 -5.00
N HIS A 39 11.22 10.03 -6.29
CA HIS A 39 12.20 9.77 -7.37
C HIS A 39 13.33 10.78 -7.38
N PHE A 40 14.45 10.45 -8.03
CA PHE A 40 15.60 11.37 -8.17
C PHE A 40 15.32 12.53 -9.11
N SER A 41 14.38 12.35 -10.04
CA SER A 41 13.86 13.38 -10.92
C SER A 41 12.65 14.05 -10.27
N ASP A 42 12.35 15.31 -10.62
CA ASP A 42 11.22 16.14 -10.16
C ASP A 42 9.80 15.59 -10.50
N GLY A 43 9.66 14.28 -10.70
CA GLY A 43 8.38 13.62 -10.94
C GLY A 43 7.61 13.33 -9.66
N GLU A 44 6.34 12.97 -9.82
CA GLU A 44 5.50 12.47 -8.73
C GLU A 44 6.11 11.21 -8.13
N GLY A 45 6.21 11.15 -6.79
CA GLY A 45 6.69 9.96 -6.08
C GLY A 45 5.81 8.74 -6.31
N SER A 46 6.33 7.55 -6.01
CA SER A 46 5.54 6.31 -6.00
C SER A 46 5.09 5.97 -4.58
N TYR A 47 3.95 5.30 -4.46
CA TYR A 47 3.29 5.02 -3.21
C TYR A 47 3.03 3.53 -3.03
N TYR A 48 3.16 3.03 -1.83
CA TYR A 48 2.72 1.67 -1.47
C TYR A 48 2.21 1.64 -0.04
N VAL A 49 1.40 0.64 0.29
CA VAL A 49 0.99 0.38 1.67
C VAL A 49 1.82 -0.76 2.25
N ALA A 50 2.25 -0.62 3.50
CA ALA A 50 2.96 -1.66 4.22
C ALA A 50 2.43 -1.85 5.64
N CYS A 51 2.46 -3.11 6.09
CA CYS A 51 2.22 -3.46 7.49
C CYS A 51 3.53 -3.43 8.28
N SER A 52 3.56 -2.67 9.38
CA SER A 52 4.71 -2.58 10.28
C SER A 52 4.99 -3.87 11.07
N ARG A 53 4.00 -4.78 11.15
CA ARG A 53 4.09 -6.00 11.96
C ARG A 53 4.64 -7.20 11.19
N CYS A 54 4.14 -7.47 9.98
CA CYS A 54 4.53 -8.65 9.20
C CYS A 54 5.22 -8.32 7.88
N ASN A 55 5.53 -7.05 7.62
CA ASN A 55 6.17 -6.55 6.41
C ASN A 55 5.43 -6.84 5.09
N ALA A 56 4.18 -7.32 5.14
CA ALA A 56 3.34 -7.41 3.95
C ALA A 56 3.22 -6.02 3.30
N ASN A 57 3.54 -5.95 2.01
CA ASN A 57 3.58 -4.71 1.23
C ASN A 57 3.19 -4.98 -0.23
N GLN A 58 2.99 -3.90 -0.97
CA GLN A 58 2.65 -3.90 -2.39
C GLN A 58 3.79 -3.33 -3.23
N PHE A 59 3.74 -3.55 -4.54
CA PHE A 59 4.59 -2.80 -5.46
C PHE A 59 4.19 -1.31 -5.47
N PRO A 60 5.16 -0.38 -5.55
CA PRO A 60 4.86 1.05 -5.63
C PRO A 60 4.07 1.42 -6.89
N ASP A 61 3.05 2.26 -6.74
CA ASP A 61 2.19 2.78 -7.81
C ASP A 61 1.80 4.25 -7.51
N SER A 62 0.79 4.79 -8.19
CA SER A 62 0.09 6.00 -7.78
C SER A 62 -0.57 5.85 -6.40
N LYS A 63 -0.76 6.99 -5.71
CA LYS A 63 -1.35 7.03 -4.37
C LYS A 63 -2.71 6.34 -4.29
N ASP A 64 -3.61 6.65 -5.23
CA ASP A 64 -4.97 6.11 -5.26
C ASP A 64 -4.99 4.59 -5.51
N ARG A 65 -4.12 4.10 -6.40
CA ARG A 65 -3.99 2.67 -6.68
C ARG A 65 -3.44 1.90 -5.49
N ALA A 66 -2.42 2.41 -4.81
CA ALA A 66 -1.88 1.77 -3.60
C ALA A 66 -2.95 1.58 -2.52
N ILE A 67 -3.74 2.64 -2.25
CA ILE A 67 -4.84 2.59 -1.28
C ILE A 67 -5.93 1.63 -1.75
N HIS A 68 -6.35 1.74 -3.01
CA HIS A 68 -7.38 0.90 -3.60
C HIS A 68 -7.00 -0.57 -3.47
N ASP A 69 -5.83 -0.95 -3.96
CA ASP A 69 -5.37 -2.33 -4.04
C ASP A 69 -5.16 -2.92 -2.64
N TRP A 70 -4.74 -2.12 -1.65
CA TRP A 70 -4.59 -2.61 -0.27
C TRP A 70 -5.94 -2.90 0.37
N ASN A 71 -6.94 -2.10 0.01
CA ASN A 71 -8.29 -2.19 0.54
C ASN A 71 -9.17 -3.18 -0.21
N GLN A 72 -8.72 -3.72 -1.35
CA GLN A 72 -9.44 -4.79 -2.03
C GLN A 72 -9.45 -6.07 -1.18
N ARG A 73 -10.62 -6.70 -1.11
CA ARG A 73 -10.78 -8.05 -0.56
C ARG A 73 -11.69 -8.78 -1.53
N GLU A 74 -11.17 -9.80 -2.20
CA GLU A 74 -12.00 -10.71 -2.97
C GLU A 74 -13.04 -11.30 -2.01
N LYS A 75 -14.32 -11.08 -2.31
CA LYS A 75 -15.37 -11.90 -1.71
C LYS A 75 -15.32 -13.19 -2.54
N PRO A 76 -15.20 -14.38 -1.91
CA PRO A 76 -15.46 -15.59 -2.68
C PRO A 76 -16.87 -15.46 -3.26
N ASP A 77 -17.02 -15.68 -4.56
CA ASP A 77 -18.32 -15.79 -5.20
C ASP A 77 -19.08 -16.94 -4.53
N THR A 78 -19.92 -16.60 -3.55
CA THR A 78 -20.96 -17.51 -3.06
C THR A 78 -22.04 -17.58 -4.14
N ASP A 79 -21.76 -18.28 -5.24
CA ASP A 79 -22.79 -18.77 -6.15
C ASP A 79 -23.05 -20.25 -5.84
N THR A 80 -23.97 -20.46 -4.91
CA THR A 80 -25.01 -21.49 -4.92
C THR A 80 -24.65 -22.83 -5.58
N GLU A 81 -23.96 -23.69 -4.83
CA GLU A 81 -24.17 -25.14 -4.93
C GLU A 81 -25.48 -25.49 -4.19
N GLN A 82 -26.61 -25.54 -4.91
CA GLN A 82 -27.81 -26.22 -4.40
C GLN A 82 -28.76 -26.72 -5.50
N ALA A 83 -28.64 -28.01 -5.82
CA ALA A 83 -29.70 -28.99 -6.04
C ALA A 83 -28.98 -30.36 -6.22
N GLY A 84 -28.99 -31.36 -5.32
CA GLY A 84 -30.11 -31.89 -4.52
C GLY A 84 -31.20 -32.40 -5.47
N ALA A 85 -31.61 -33.66 -5.56
CA ALA A 85 -31.42 -34.87 -4.79
C ALA A 85 -31.96 -36.06 -5.62
N ALA A 86 -31.52 -37.27 -5.26
CA ALA A 86 -32.16 -38.59 -5.49
C ALA A 86 -32.48 -39.04 -6.94
#